data_AF-A0A9D9C5P8-F1
#
_entry.id   AF-A0A9D9C5P8-F1
#
_cell.length_a   1.000
_cell.length_b   1.000
_cell.length_c   1.000
_cell.angle_alpha   90.00
_cell.angle_beta   90.00
_cell.angle_gamma   90.00
#
_symmetry.space_group_name_H-M   'P 1'
#
loop_
_entity.id
_entity.type
_entity.pdbx_description
1 polymer ?
#
loop_
_entity_poly.entity_id
_entity_poly.type
_entity_poly.pdbx_seq_one_letter_code
_entity_poly.pdbx_strand_id
1 'polypeptide(L)'
;MKSLNKLFIALGLTASLSFVSCVDDLNVDPKDPNVKTDVSADMDRVLAECYQGLATSGYNGAGSSIISGGDAGANSFTRAVFVYNELTTDEFAWKQFGDAGQYELATMQFAADNGVMYTTYSRLYTVIALCNEFIRSVDNGKFTLDTPELQAKATEYKRQAKVLRGLCYFYAIDMFGNAGYQDETMPAGTAPEQYDRANLYNKVVAGLEAVSAEWGETYTVPAYGYVGKEACDALLAKFYLNAEVFTGTPAYDKCWNICEKIIAHHKGAGFNGSGLANSYKAVFGANNNEYMAQGSRVNEIIWGIPQDGIKLQNYGGTTFYMAASTSNSTPGCTMNSADYNLSASWTCMNAREQFANKFEWVDGVSTDKRAELWCTSNQGFKITNGDITN
;
A
#
# COMPACT_ATOMS: atom_id res chain seq x y z
N MET A 1 -45.93 -71.66 2.73
CA MET A 1 -45.25 -70.49 3.33
C MET A 1 -43.72 -70.58 3.42
N LYS A 2 -43.02 -71.49 2.70
CA LYS A 2 -41.53 -71.55 2.72
C LYS A 2 -40.82 -71.15 1.40
N SER A 3 -41.54 -70.94 0.29
CA SER A 3 -40.95 -70.53 -1.00
C SER A 3 -41.01 -69.01 -1.26
N LEU A 4 -41.93 -68.28 -0.62
CA LEU A 4 -42.07 -66.83 -0.81
C LEU A 4 -40.98 -66.00 -0.12
N ASN A 5 -40.41 -66.48 1.00
CA ASN A 5 -39.35 -65.75 1.72
C ASN A 5 -37.97 -65.79 1.03
N LYS A 6 -37.72 -66.72 0.10
CA LYS A 6 -36.45 -66.76 -0.63
C LYS A 6 -36.40 -65.79 -1.81
N LEU A 7 -37.55 -65.41 -2.36
CA LEU A 7 -37.64 -64.47 -3.48
C LEU A 7 -37.38 -63.02 -3.03
N PHE A 8 -37.86 -62.63 -1.84
CA PHE A 8 -37.64 -61.28 -1.30
C PHE A 8 -36.22 -61.03 -0.78
N ILE A 9 -35.51 -62.06 -0.32
CA ILE A 9 -34.11 -61.94 0.12
C ILE A 9 -33.16 -61.90 -1.10
N ALA A 10 -33.49 -62.60 -2.19
CA ALA A 10 -32.71 -62.55 -3.43
C ALA A 10 -32.89 -61.24 -4.23
N LEU A 11 -34.06 -60.59 -4.14
CA LEU A 11 -34.27 -59.25 -4.73
C LEU A 11 -33.69 -58.10 -3.88
N GLY A 12 -33.49 -58.32 -2.57
CA GLY A 12 -32.87 -57.32 -1.69
C GLY A 12 -31.35 -57.24 -1.81
N LEU A 13 -30.68 -58.32 -2.23
CA LEU A 13 -29.22 -58.36 -2.39
C LEU A 13 -28.72 -57.90 -3.77
N THR A 14 -29.57 -57.84 -4.79
CA THR A 14 -29.20 -57.33 -6.13
C THR A 14 -29.43 -55.83 -6.30
N ALA A 15 -30.08 -55.16 -5.35
CA ALA A 15 -30.28 -53.71 -5.33
C ALA A 15 -29.19 -52.92 -4.58
N SER A 16 -28.17 -53.59 -4.04
CA SER A 16 -27.08 -52.95 -3.27
C SER A 16 -25.76 -52.79 -4.05
N LEU A 17 -25.72 -53.13 -5.35
CA LEU A 17 -24.52 -53.04 -6.19
C LEU A 17 -24.56 -51.95 -7.26
N SER A 18 -25.51 -51.01 -7.22
CA SER A 18 -25.64 -49.96 -8.25
C SER A 18 -25.52 -48.53 -7.72
N PHE A 19 -24.99 -48.32 -6.51
CA PHE A 19 -24.52 -47.00 -6.08
C PHE A 19 -23.00 -46.87 -6.32
N VAL A 20 -22.55 -47.09 -7.55
CA VAL A 20 -21.43 -46.29 -8.04
C VAL A 20 -22.03 -44.92 -8.31
N SER A 21 -22.10 -44.12 -7.25
CA SER A 21 -22.28 -42.68 -7.39
C SER A 21 -21.26 -42.23 -8.42
N CYS A 22 -21.75 -41.64 -9.51
CA CYS A 22 -20.94 -40.77 -10.35
C CYS A 22 -20.53 -39.58 -9.47
N VAL A 23 -19.50 -39.75 -8.65
CA VAL A 23 -18.96 -38.69 -7.79
C VAL A 23 -18.27 -37.60 -8.63
N ASP A 24 -18.06 -37.87 -9.93
CA ASP A 24 -17.49 -36.90 -10.88
C ASP A 24 -18.51 -35.90 -11.46
N ASP A 25 -19.82 -36.10 -11.32
CA ASP A 25 -20.82 -35.11 -11.78
C ASP A 25 -20.96 -33.90 -10.82
N LEU A 26 -20.27 -33.95 -9.67
CA LEU A 26 -20.10 -32.80 -8.78
C LEU A 26 -18.85 -31.96 -9.14
N ASN A 27 -17.95 -32.48 -9.98
CA ASN A 27 -16.81 -31.74 -10.52
C ASN A 27 -17.28 -30.97 -11.77
N VAL A 28 -18.21 -30.04 -11.57
CA VAL A 28 -18.64 -29.13 -12.62
C VAL A 28 -17.60 -28.02 -12.71
N ASP A 29 -16.74 -28.08 -13.73
CA ASP A 29 -15.97 -26.92 -14.14
C ASP A 29 -16.93 -25.75 -14.37
N PRO A 30 -16.65 -24.55 -13.85
CA PRO A 30 -17.52 -23.40 -13.99
C PRO A 30 -17.77 -23.15 -15.47
N LYS A 31 -19.05 -23.11 -15.82
CA LYS A 31 -19.53 -22.90 -17.20
C LYS A 31 -19.24 -21.50 -17.74
N ASP A 32 -18.70 -20.62 -16.89
CA ASP A 32 -18.22 -19.32 -17.31
C ASP A 32 -16.78 -19.44 -17.82
N PRO A 33 -16.53 -19.24 -19.12
CA PRO A 33 -15.19 -19.34 -19.71
C PRO A 33 -14.19 -18.30 -19.16
N ASN A 34 -14.65 -17.36 -18.33
CA ASN A 34 -13.78 -16.41 -17.62
C ASN A 34 -13.35 -16.87 -16.23
N VAL A 35 -13.90 -17.97 -15.72
CA VAL A 35 -13.50 -18.53 -14.43
C VAL A 35 -12.33 -19.48 -14.65
N LYS A 36 -11.12 -18.99 -14.37
CA LYS A 36 -9.94 -19.86 -14.23
C LYS A 36 -10.09 -20.70 -12.97
N THR A 37 -10.31 -22.00 -13.12
CA THR A 37 -10.33 -22.96 -12.00
C THR A 37 -8.93 -23.36 -11.57
N ASP A 38 -8.02 -23.52 -12.53
CA ASP A 38 -6.63 -23.81 -12.24
C ASP A 38 -5.83 -22.50 -12.10
N VAL A 39 -5.41 -22.22 -10.88
CA VAL A 39 -4.54 -21.11 -10.51
C VAL A 39 -3.15 -21.58 -10.08
N SER A 40 -2.85 -22.87 -10.27
CA SER A 40 -1.65 -23.50 -9.71
C SER A 40 -0.33 -22.90 -10.20
N ALA A 41 -0.33 -22.36 -11.42
CA ALA A 41 0.81 -21.67 -12.03
C ALA A 41 0.83 -20.15 -11.77
N ASP A 42 -0.16 -19.59 -11.07
CA ASP A 42 -0.41 -18.16 -11.02
C ASP A 42 0.10 -17.46 -9.75
N MET A 43 1.01 -18.09 -8.98
CA MET A 43 1.52 -17.54 -7.71
C MET A 43 2.07 -16.10 -7.85
N ASP A 44 2.80 -15.81 -8.93
CA ASP A 44 3.31 -14.48 -9.23
C ASP A 44 2.19 -13.46 -9.43
N ARG A 45 1.14 -13.85 -10.15
CA ARG A 45 -0.02 -12.99 -10.42
C ARG A 45 -0.78 -12.70 -9.14
N VAL A 46 -1.02 -13.71 -8.31
CA VAL A 46 -1.76 -13.54 -7.05
C VAL A 46 -0.97 -12.69 -6.04
N LEU A 47 0.36 -12.83 -5.96
CA LEU A 47 1.17 -11.89 -5.17
C LEU A 47 1.10 -10.47 -5.75
N ALA A 48 1.15 -10.32 -7.07
CA ALA A 48 1.11 -9.00 -7.72
C ALA A 48 -0.18 -8.23 -7.36
N GLU A 49 -1.31 -8.92 -7.12
CA GLU A 49 -2.54 -8.28 -6.63
C GLU A 49 -2.37 -7.61 -5.26
N CYS A 50 -1.55 -8.19 -4.36
CA CYS A 50 -1.24 -7.59 -3.06
C CYS A 50 -0.51 -6.25 -3.22
N TYR A 51 0.50 -6.20 -4.10
CA TYR A 51 1.23 -4.97 -4.42
C TYR A 51 0.34 -3.97 -5.19
N GLN A 52 -0.47 -4.46 -6.12
CA GLN A 52 -1.35 -3.63 -6.93
C GLN A 52 -2.42 -2.95 -6.07
N GLY A 53 -2.89 -3.60 -5.00
CA GLY A 53 -3.78 -2.99 -4.01
C GLY A 53 -3.23 -1.72 -3.36
N LEU A 54 -1.89 -1.56 -3.33
CA LEU A 54 -1.18 -0.36 -2.88
C LEU A 54 -0.88 0.61 -4.03
N ALA A 55 -0.58 0.09 -5.23
CA ALA A 55 -0.10 0.90 -6.35
C ALA A 55 -1.22 1.55 -7.17
N THR A 56 -2.38 0.90 -7.31
CA THR A 56 -3.49 1.40 -8.13
C THR A 56 -4.81 1.38 -7.36
N SER A 57 -5.76 2.18 -7.86
CA SER A 57 -7.14 2.13 -7.37
C SER A 57 -7.81 0.80 -7.70
N GLY A 58 -7.57 0.25 -8.90
CA GLY A 58 -8.20 -0.95 -9.41
C GLY A 58 -7.38 -1.68 -10.48
N TYR A 59 -7.93 -2.80 -10.97
CA TYR A 59 -7.28 -3.70 -11.93
C TYR A 59 -7.54 -3.34 -13.39
N ASN A 60 -8.60 -2.59 -13.68
CA ASN A 60 -9.12 -2.33 -15.03
C ASN A 60 -8.90 -0.87 -15.44
N GLY A 61 -7.65 -0.39 -15.30
CA GLY A 61 -7.24 0.97 -15.65
C GLY A 61 -7.53 2.02 -14.57
N ALA A 62 -7.09 3.26 -14.84
CA ALA A 62 -7.04 4.35 -13.86
C ALA A 62 -8.38 4.77 -13.25
N GLY A 63 -9.50 4.50 -13.95
CA GLY A 63 -10.86 4.80 -13.47
C GLY A 63 -11.52 3.66 -12.69
N SER A 64 -10.86 2.52 -12.51
CA SER A 64 -11.41 1.37 -11.79
C SER A 64 -11.01 1.38 -10.31
N SER A 65 -11.81 0.75 -9.45
CA SER A 65 -11.52 0.63 -8.01
C SER A 65 -11.82 -0.78 -7.50
N ILE A 66 -10.95 -1.34 -6.66
CA ILE A 66 -11.21 -2.62 -5.96
C ILE A 66 -12.16 -2.47 -4.77
N ILE A 67 -12.42 -1.23 -4.34
CA ILE A 67 -13.42 -0.90 -3.31
C ILE A 67 -14.54 -0.05 -3.92
N SER A 68 -15.73 -0.14 -3.34
CA SER A 68 -16.89 0.66 -3.76
C SER A 68 -16.95 2.01 -3.03
N GLY A 69 -17.60 3.00 -3.68
CA GLY A 69 -17.83 4.34 -3.14
C GLY A 69 -16.80 5.37 -3.60
N GLY A 70 -17.22 6.61 -3.84
CA GLY A 70 -16.34 7.72 -4.21
C GLY A 70 -15.69 7.63 -5.60
N ASP A 71 -14.77 8.56 -5.85
CA ASP A 71 -13.89 8.57 -7.03
C ASP A 71 -12.82 7.47 -6.93
N ALA A 72 -12.56 6.76 -8.03
CA ALA A 72 -11.60 5.66 -8.03
C ALA A 72 -10.18 6.10 -7.63
N GLY A 73 -9.70 7.24 -8.13
CA GLY A 73 -8.40 7.77 -7.77
C GLY A 73 -8.28 8.13 -6.30
N ALA A 74 -9.33 8.72 -5.72
CA ALA A 74 -9.40 9.02 -4.28
C ALA A 74 -9.25 7.78 -3.39
N ASN A 75 -9.66 6.62 -3.90
CA ASN A 75 -9.62 5.35 -3.17
C ASN A 75 -8.28 4.61 -3.24
N SER A 76 -7.31 5.09 -4.01
CA SER A 76 -6.00 4.45 -4.06
C SER A 76 -5.24 4.63 -2.73
N PHE A 77 -4.44 3.63 -2.35
CA PHE A 77 -3.76 3.61 -1.06
C PHE A 77 -2.88 4.86 -0.83
N THR A 78 -2.06 5.24 -1.81
CA THR A 78 -1.14 6.39 -1.71
C THR A 78 -1.88 7.71 -1.47
N ARG A 79 -2.96 7.97 -2.21
CA ARG A 79 -3.78 9.18 -2.03
C ARG A 79 -4.54 9.15 -0.71
N ALA A 80 -5.12 8.01 -0.34
CA ALA A 80 -5.85 7.87 0.91
C ALA A 80 -4.94 8.15 2.12
N VAL A 81 -3.75 7.53 2.15
CA VAL A 81 -2.75 7.76 3.19
C VAL A 81 -2.29 9.22 3.22
N PHE A 82 -1.99 9.82 2.06
CA PHE A 82 -1.56 11.22 1.98
C PHE A 82 -2.63 12.17 2.49
N VAL A 83 -3.87 12.06 1.98
CA VAL A 83 -4.96 12.97 2.36
C VAL A 83 -5.21 12.89 3.87
N TYR A 84 -5.23 11.70 4.45
CA TYR A 84 -5.48 11.54 5.88
C TYR A 84 -4.37 12.15 6.75
N ASN A 85 -3.12 12.04 6.32
CA ASN A 85 -1.96 12.54 7.07
C ASN A 85 -1.63 14.00 6.81
N GLU A 86 -2.03 14.57 5.66
CA GLU A 86 -1.57 15.92 5.26
C GLU A 86 -2.70 16.96 5.24
N LEU A 87 -3.96 16.57 5.01
CA LEU A 87 -5.03 17.54 4.86
C LEU A 87 -5.29 18.35 6.14
N THR A 88 -5.04 17.72 7.28
CA THR A 88 -5.26 18.27 8.63
C THR A 88 -4.03 19.01 9.17
N THR A 89 -2.92 19.05 8.42
CA THR A 89 -1.64 19.60 8.87
C THR A 89 -1.40 21.02 8.40
N ASP A 90 -0.22 21.53 8.71
CA ASP A 90 0.30 22.82 8.28
C ASP A 90 1.04 22.75 6.92
N GLU A 91 0.99 21.60 6.21
CA GLU A 91 1.70 21.40 4.94
C GLU A 91 0.85 21.68 3.70
N PHE A 92 -0.35 21.12 3.64
CA PHE A 92 -1.17 21.08 2.43
C PHE A 92 -2.58 21.63 2.67
N ALA A 93 -3.09 22.37 1.68
CA ALA A 93 -4.48 22.81 1.62
C ALA A 93 -5.17 22.25 0.38
N TRP A 94 -6.32 21.60 0.59
CA TRP A 94 -7.22 21.17 -0.48
C TRP A 94 -8.12 22.32 -0.90
N LYS A 95 -8.21 22.57 -2.20
CA LYS A 95 -8.99 23.66 -2.77
C LYS A 95 -10.39 23.25 -3.20
N GLN A 96 -10.63 21.96 -3.44
CA GLN A 96 -11.94 21.49 -3.91
C GLN A 96 -12.83 21.14 -2.72
N PHE A 97 -13.22 22.15 -1.93
CA PHE A 97 -14.06 21.93 -0.74
C PHE A 97 -15.47 21.42 -1.05
N GLY A 98 -15.89 21.45 -2.31
CA GLY A 98 -17.10 20.75 -2.78
C GLY A 98 -16.98 19.23 -2.82
N ASP A 99 -15.77 18.68 -2.70
CA ASP A 99 -15.55 17.24 -2.63
C ASP A 99 -15.98 16.71 -1.26
N ALA A 100 -16.97 15.82 -1.27
CA ALA A 100 -17.58 15.29 -0.05
C ALA A 100 -16.55 14.69 0.91
N GLY A 101 -16.61 15.08 2.19
CA GLY A 101 -15.76 14.60 3.26
C GLY A 101 -14.41 15.31 3.39
N GLN A 102 -13.96 16.06 2.36
CA GLN A 102 -12.66 16.76 2.40
C GLN A 102 -12.72 17.99 3.31
N TYR A 103 -13.81 18.76 3.25
CA TYR A 103 -13.97 19.96 4.08
C TYR A 103 -13.95 19.60 5.57
N GLU A 104 -14.73 18.58 5.96
CA GLU A 104 -14.84 18.13 7.34
C GLU A 104 -13.51 17.58 7.86
N LEU A 105 -12.72 16.90 7.01
CA LEU A 105 -11.36 16.51 7.35
C LEU A 105 -10.47 17.74 7.55
N ALA A 106 -10.43 18.65 6.58
CA ALA A 106 -9.56 19.83 6.60
C ALA A 106 -9.79 20.76 7.81
N THR A 107 -11.04 20.82 8.29
CA THR A 107 -11.42 21.61 9.48
C THR A 107 -11.41 20.80 10.78
N MET A 108 -11.08 19.51 10.72
CA MET A 108 -11.17 18.56 11.84
C MET A 108 -12.57 18.49 12.48
N GLN A 109 -13.61 18.64 11.66
CA GLN A 109 -15.03 18.59 12.03
C GLN A 109 -15.74 17.34 11.47
N PHE A 110 -14.98 16.28 11.21
CA PHE A 110 -15.50 15.03 10.65
C PHE A 110 -16.27 14.20 11.67
N ALA A 111 -17.26 13.47 11.17
CA ALA A 111 -18.05 12.49 11.90
C ALA A 111 -17.74 11.05 11.42
N ALA A 112 -18.27 10.06 12.13
CA ALA A 112 -18.00 8.65 11.86
C ALA A 112 -18.47 8.16 10.47
N ASP A 113 -19.37 8.89 9.81
CA ASP A 113 -19.90 8.62 8.48
C ASP A 113 -19.14 9.33 7.35
N ASN A 114 -18.00 9.97 7.65
CA ASN A 114 -17.17 10.62 6.63
C ASN A 114 -16.71 9.61 5.56
N GLY A 115 -17.05 9.88 4.29
CA GLY A 115 -16.79 8.97 3.18
C GLY A 115 -15.31 8.73 2.91
N VAL A 116 -14.43 9.73 3.12
CA VAL A 116 -12.98 9.57 2.94
C VAL A 116 -12.39 8.66 4.00
N MET A 117 -12.88 8.76 5.24
CA MET A 117 -12.49 7.83 6.31
C MET A 117 -12.92 6.39 5.99
N TYR A 118 -14.15 6.22 5.50
CA TYR A 118 -14.69 4.93 5.11
C TYR A 118 -13.88 4.27 3.99
N THR A 119 -13.55 5.00 2.92
CA THR A 119 -12.79 4.45 1.79
C THR A 119 -11.33 4.18 2.15
N THR A 120 -10.73 5.02 2.99
CA THR A 120 -9.37 4.80 3.52
C THR A 120 -9.32 3.52 4.35
N TYR A 121 -10.23 3.35 5.31
CA TYR A 121 -10.34 2.13 6.11
C TYR A 121 -10.57 0.91 5.23
N SER A 122 -11.52 1.00 4.29
CA SER A 122 -11.84 -0.09 3.36
C SER A 122 -10.62 -0.49 2.53
N ARG A 123 -9.85 0.47 2.01
CA ARG A 123 -8.62 0.20 1.25
C ARG A 123 -7.59 -0.57 2.05
N LEU A 124 -7.30 -0.14 3.29
CA LEU A 124 -6.33 -0.82 4.16
C LEU A 124 -6.74 -2.27 4.40
N TYR A 125 -8.02 -2.49 4.73
CA TYR A 125 -8.53 -3.84 5.02
C TYR A 125 -8.66 -4.72 3.79
N THR A 126 -8.93 -4.17 2.61
CA THR A 126 -8.87 -4.94 1.37
C THR A 126 -7.47 -5.46 1.11
N VAL A 127 -6.43 -4.63 1.27
CA VAL A 127 -5.04 -5.10 1.07
C VAL A 127 -4.63 -6.11 2.13
N ILE A 128 -5.04 -5.93 3.40
CA ILE A 128 -4.84 -6.94 4.45
C ILE A 128 -5.49 -8.27 4.05
N ALA A 129 -6.73 -8.25 3.56
CA ALA A 129 -7.45 -9.45 3.13
C ALA A 129 -6.76 -10.14 1.94
N LEU A 130 -6.27 -9.38 0.95
CA LEU A 130 -5.50 -9.91 -0.19
C LEU A 130 -4.21 -10.60 0.29
N CYS A 131 -3.46 -9.97 1.19
CA CYS A 131 -2.24 -10.56 1.74
C CYS A 131 -2.52 -11.85 2.52
N ASN A 132 -3.56 -11.85 3.35
CA ASN A 132 -3.98 -13.03 4.12
C ASN A 132 -4.40 -14.17 3.19
N GLU A 133 -5.17 -13.87 2.13
CA GLU A 133 -5.61 -14.89 1.18
C GLU A 133 -4.47 -15.44 0.32
N PHE A 134 -3.51 -14.61 -0.06
CA PHE A 134 -2.29 -15.08 -0.74
C PHE A 134 -1.54 -16.10 0.13
N ILE A 135 -1.28 -15.75 1.40
CA ILE A 135 -0.57 -16.64 2.33
C ILE A 135 -1.33 -17.95 2.53
N ARG A 136 -2.65 -17.89 2.76
CA ARG A 136 -3.51 -19.09 2.85
C ARG A 136 -3.48 -19.93 1.58
N SER A 137 -3.42 -19.30 0.41
CA SER A 137 -3.38 -20.01 -0.87
C SER A 137 -2.06 -20.78 -1.03
N VAL A 138 -0.94 -20.21 -0.58
CA VAL A 138 0.35 -20.92 -0.51
C VAL A 138 0.27 -22.07 0.49
N ASP A 139 -0.17 -21.82 1.72
CA ASP A 139 -0.16 -22.82 2.80
C ASP A 139 -1.12 -23.98 2.56
N ASN A 140 -2.23 -23.75 1.86
CA ASN A 140 -3.20 -24.78 1.47
C ASN A 140 -2.83 -25.50 0.16
N GLY A 141 -1.64 -25.24 -0.41
CA GLY A 141 -1.17 -25.94 -1.60
C GLY A 141 -1.93 -25.60 -2.89
N LYS A 142 -2.47 -24.38 -3.01
CA LYS A 142 -3.15 -23.96 -4.26
C LYS A 142 -2.18 -23.78 -5.43
N PHE A 143 -0.87 -23.69 -5.18
CA PHE A 143 0.17 -23.49 -6.19
C PHE A 143 1.05 -24.74 -6.35
N THR A 144 1.52 -24.98 -7.57
CA THR A 144 2.47 -26.06 -7.86
C THR A 144 3.87 -25.62 -7.45
N LEU A 145 4.42 -26.26 -6.41
CA LEU A 145 5.72 -25.92 -5.79
C LEU A 145 6.68 -27.11 -5.82
N ASP A 146 6.82 -27.73 -7.00
CA ASP A 146 7.49 -29.03 -7.16
C ASP A 146 9.03 -28.94 -7.17
N THR A 147 9.60 -27.73 -7.17
CA THR A 147 11.05 -27.52 -7.13
C THR A 147 11.48 -26.72 -5.89
N PRO A 148 12.72 -26.91 -5.40
CA PRO A 148 13.26 -26.12 -4.29
C PRO A 148 13.21 -24.61 -4.55
N GLU A 149 13.42 -24.18 -5.79
CA GLU A 149 13.37 -22.76 -6.19
C GLU A 149 11.97 -22.19 -6.04
N LEU A 150 10.94 -22.93 -6.43
CA LEU A 150 9.53 -22.53 -6.27
C LEU A 150 9.14 -22.47 -4.79
N GLN A 151 9.59 -23.42 -3.98
CA GLN A 151 9.34 -23.42 -2.53
C GLN A 151 10.04 -22.25 -1.82
N ALA A 152 11.28 -21.94 -2.20
CA ALA A 152 12.01 -20.79 -1.69
C ALA A 152 11.31 -19.47 -2.09
N LYS A 153 10.84 -19.38 -3.34
CA LYS A 153 10.08 -18.24 -3.85
C LYS A 153 8.76 -18.06 -3.10
N ALA A 154 8.01 -19.13 -2.85
CA ALA A 154 6.79 -19.09 -2.05
C ALA A 154 7.05 -18.59 -0.62
N THR A 155 8.15 -19.04 -0.01
CA THR A 155 8.58 -18.58 1.33
C THR A 155 8.92 -17.09 1.33
N GLU A 156 9.66 -16.62 0.33
CA GLU A 156 9.96 -15.21 0.14
C GLU A 156 8.69 -14.37 -0.05
N TYR A 157 7.78 -14.83 -0.90
CA TYR A 157 6.53 -14.13 -1.16
C TYR A 157 5.61 -14.03 0.06
N LYS A 158 5.57 -15.06 0.90
CA LYS A 158 4.85 -14.99 2.19
C LYS A 158 5.43 -13.92 3.10
N ARG A 159 6.76 -13.81 3.19
CA ARG A 159 7.42 -12.75 3.98
C ARG A 159 7.03 -11.37 3.46
N GLN A 160 7.03 -11.18 2.14
CA GLN A 160 6.62 -9.92 1.54
C GLN A 160 5.15 -9.57 1.81
N ALA A 161 4.22 -10.52 1.62
CA ALA A 161 2.82 -10.32 1.93
C ALA A 161 2.59 -9.93 3.40
N LYS A 162 3.35 -10.52 4.35
CA LYS A 162 3.31 -10.14 5.77
C LYS A 162 3.80 -8.70 6.00
N VAL A 163 4.82 -8.24 5.27
CA VAL A 163 5.31 -6.85 5.34
C VAL A 163 4.28 -5.87 4.78
N LEU A 164 3.68 -6.17 3.62
CA LEU A 164 2.61 -5.34 3.03
C LEU A 164 1.40 -5.24 3.96
N ARG A 165 0.97 -6.37 4.54
CA ARG A 165 -0.07 -6.39 5.58
C ARG A 165 0.32 -5.53 6.79
N GLY A 166 1.56 -5.66 7.26
CA GLY A 166 2.09 -4.88 8.38
C GLY A 166 2.06 -3.38 8.12
N LEU A 167 2.34 -2.95 6.88
CA LEU A 167 2.22 -1.54 6.46
C LEU A 167 0.77 -1.05 6.53
N CYS A 168 -0.19 -1.86 6.06
CA CYS A 168 -1.60 -1.50 6.18
C CYS A 168 -2.04 -1.41 7.64
N TYR A 169 -1.55 -2.31 8.50
CA TYR A 169 -1.80 -2.24 9.94
C TYR A 169 -1.13 -1.05 10.61
N PHE A 170 0.06 -0.63 10.17
CA PHE A 170 0.68 0.60 10.65
C PHE A 170 -0.28 1.77 10.50
N TYR A 171 -0.81 1.96 9.30
CA TYR A 171 -1.76 3.05 9.04
C TYR A 171 -3.10 2.84 9.75
N ALA A 172 -3.57 1.60 9.93
CA ALA A 172 -4.77 1.33 10.73
C ALA A 172 -4.60 1.77 12.20
N ILE A 173 -3.46 1.44 12.82
CA ILE A 173 -3.09 1.80 14.19
C ILE A 173 -2.93 3.33 14.32
N ASP A 174 -2.21 3.93 13.39
CA ASP A 174 -1.88 5.36 13.40
C ASP A 174 -3.14 6.23 13.24
N MET A 175 -3.93 5.97 12.20
CA MET A 175 -5.10 6.77 11.83
C MET A 175 -6.32 6.50 12.72
N PHE A 176 -6.62 5.24 13.04
CA PHE A 176 -7.87 4.85 13.71
C PHE A 176 -7.66 4.36 15.14
N GLY A 177 -6.44 3.95 15.49
CA GLY A 177 -6.12 3.40 16.80
C GLY A 177 -6.65 2.01 17.02
N ASN A 178 -7.87 1.92 17.52
CA ASN A 178 -8.50 0.63 17.77
C ASN A 178 -9.06 0.09 16.47
N ALA A 179 -8.56 -1.06 16.01
CA ALA A 179 -8.93 -1.60 14.71
C ALA A 179 -9.05 -3.13 14.76
N GLY A 180 -9.76 -3.70 13.79
CA GLY A 180 -9.91 -5.15 13.64
C GLY A 180 -8.61 -5.86 13.27
N TYR A 181 -8.20 -6.89 14.00
CA TYR A 181 -7.04 -7.70 13.62
C TYR A 181 -7.48 -8.99 12.92
N GLN A 182 -6.73 -9.37 11.88
CA GLN A 182 -6.86 -10.61 11.15
C GLN A 182 -5.57 -10.95 10.42
N ASP A 183 -5.19 -12.23 10.50
CA ASP A 183 -4.06 -12.78 9.76
C ASP A 183 -4.45 -14.04 8.99
N GLU A 184 -3.45 -14.67 8.38
CA GLU A 184 -3.63 -15.86 7.54
C GLU A 184 -4.18 -17.06 8.32
N THR A 185 -4.03 -17.09 9.65
CA THR A 185 -4.43 -18.24 10.49
C THR A 185 -5.93 -18.28 10.72
N MET A 186 -6.62 -17.16 10.47
CA MET A 186 -8.07 -17.06 10.61
C MET A 186 -8.76 -17.47 9.29
N PRO A 187 -9.89 -18.21 9.34
CA PRO A 187 -10.64 -18.58 8.13
C PRO A 187 -11.10 -17.36 7.33
N ALA A 188 -11.12 -17.48 6.00
CA ALA A 188 -11.68 -16.46 5.12
C ALA A 188 -13.16 -16.18 5.48
N GLY A 189 -13.55 -14.91 5.49
CA GLY A 189 -14.91 -14.49 5.86
C GLY A 189 -15.19 -14.43 7.36
N THR A 190 -14.22 -14.76 8.22
CA THR A 190 -14.33 -14.47 9.65
C THR A 190 -14.45 -12.96 9.86
N ALA A 191 -15.21 -12.49 10.86
CA ALA A 191 -15.20 -11.08 11.23
C ALA A 191 -13.93 -10.78 12.06
N PRO A 192 -13.18 -9.70 11.77
CA PRO A 192 -12.02 -9.35 12.57
C PRO A 192 -12.46 -8.88 13.96
N GLU A 193 -11.77 -9.37 14.99
CA GLU A 193 -11.94 -8.89 16.37
C GLU A 193 -11.26 -7.53 16.51
N GLN A 194 -11.93 -6.56 17.13
CA GLN A 194 -11.33 -5.25 17.41
C GLN A 194 -10.36 -5.37 18.59
N TYR A 195 -9.13 -4.91 18.37
CA TYR A 195 -8.12 -4.77 19.42
C TYR A 195 -7.97 -3.30 19.80
N ASP A 196 -7.62 -3.04 21.06
CA ASP A 196 -7.09 -1.73 21.44
C ASP A 196 -5.74 -1.48 20.74
N ARG A 197 -5.41 -0.20 20.59
CA ARG A 197 -4.21 0.26 19.86
C ARG A 197 -2.92 -0.42 20.33
N ALA A 198 -2.74 -0.60 21.64
CA ALA A 198 -1.52 -1.17 22.21
C ALA A 198 -1.39 -2.67 21.92
N ASN A 199 -2.48 -3.42 22.10
CA ASN A 199 -2.50 -4.85 21.78
C ASN A 199 -2.36 -5.11 20.28
N LEU A 200 -2.97 -4.27 19.44
CA LEU A 200 -2.83 -4.35 17.99
C LEU A 200 -1.38 -4.08 17.55
N TYR A 201 -0.76 -3.04 18.09
CA TYR A 201 0.68 -2.75 17.90
C TYR A 201 1.54 -3.96 18.24
N ASN A 202 1.37 -4.53 19.44
CA ASN A 202 2.18 -5.66 19.89
C ASN A 202 2.07 -6.87 18.96
N LYS A 203 0.86 -7.19 18.47
CA LYS A 203 0.64 -8.29 17.52
C LYS A 203 1.36 -8.06 16.20
N VAL A 204 1.18 -6.88 15.61
CA VAL A 204 1.73 -6.55 14.29
C VAL A 204 3.25 -6.45 14.34
N VAL A 205 3.80 -5.82 15.37
CA VAL A 205 5.25 -5.69 15.57
C VAL A 205 5.89 -7.05 15.81
N ALA A 206 5.31 -7.92 16.63
CA ALA A 206 5.83 -9.27 16.82
C ALA A 206 5.87 -10.08 15.51
N GLY A 207 4.83 -9.95 14.66
CA GLY A 207 4.80 -10.56 13.33
C GLY A 207 5.91 -10.03 12.41
N LEU A 208 6.15 -8.72 12.39
CA LEU A 208 7.22 -8.10 11.60
C LEU A 208 8.62 -8.43 12.15
N GLU A 209 8.81 -8.46 13.47
CA GLU A 209 10.06 -8.89 14.12
C GLU A 209 10.40 -10.36 13.72
N ALA A 210 9.41 -11.25 13.71
CA ALA A 210 9.59 -12.64 13.28
C ALA A 210 10.00 -12.72 11.80
N VAL A 211 9.31 -11.98 10.92
CA VAL A 211 9.63 -11.94 9.48
C VAL A 211 11.04 -11.37 9.24
N SER A 212 11.42 -10.31 9.95
CA SER A 212 12.77 -9.73 9.89
C SER A 212 13.84 -10.74 10.34
N ALA A 213 13.57 -11.51 11.40
CA ALA A 213 14.47 -12.55 11.88
C ALA A 213 14.61 -13.73 10.91
N GLU A 214 13.54 -14.12 10.20
CA GLU A 214 13.56 -15.18 9.17
C GLU A 214 14.50 -14.86 8.00
N TRP A 215 14.68 -13.59 7.63
CA TRP A 215 15.68 -13.19 6.64
C TRP A 215 17.11 -13.25 7.17
N GLY A 216 17.31 -13.12 8.48
CA GLY A 216 18.64 -13.11 9.11
C GLY A 216 19.50 -11.91 8.72
N GLU A 217 20.76 -11.90 9.12
CA GLU A 217 21.68 -10.78 8.86
C GLU A 217 22.31 -10.83 7.44
N THR A 218 22.19 -11.95 6.73
CA THR A 218 22.62 -12.10 5.33
C THR A 218 21.41 -12.39 4.45
N TYR A 219 21.05 -11.41 3.63
CA TYR A 219 19.85 -11.46 2.81
C TYR A 219 20.12 -10.90 1.41
N THR A 220 19.26 -11.28 0.46
CA THR A 220 19.34 -10.84 -0.92
C THR A 220 18.57 -9.53 -1.10
N VAL A 221 19.15 -8.60 -1.87
CA VAL A 221 18.46 -7.37 -2.29
C VAL A 221 17.24 -7.75 -3.14
N PRO A 222 16.03 -7.28 -2.80
CA PRO A 222 14.82 -7.64 -3.54
C PRO A 222 14.83 -7.09 -4.97
N ALA A 223 13.97 -7.65 -5.83
CA ALA A 223 13.71 -7.08 -7.14
C ALA A 223 13.04 -5.69 -7.03
N TYR A 224 13.18 -4.86 -8.07
CA TYR A 224 12.54 -3.55 -8.12
C TYR A 224 11.04 -3.62 -7.79
N GLY A 225 10.60 -2.77 -6.86
CA GLY A 225 9.22 -2.68 -6.39
C GLY A 225 8.83 -3.67 -5.28
N TYR A 226 9.64 -4.71 -5.06
CA TYR A 226 9.37 -5.72 -4.04
C TYR A 226 9.94 -5.27 -2.70
N VAL A 227 9.23 -5.55 -1.61
CA VAL A 227 9.77 -5.37 -0.25
C VAL A 227 10.78 -6.48 0.05
N GLY A 228 11.73 -6.17 0.91
CA GLY A 228 12.69 -7.12 1.47
C GLY A 228 13.00 -6.79 2.92
N LYS A 229 14.06 -7.37 3.47
CA LYS A 229 14.44 -7.18 4.88
C LYS A 229 14.56 -5.71 5.28
N GLU A 230 15.25 -4.87 4.51
CA GLU A 230 15.42 -3.46 4.87
C GLU A 230 14.10 -2.67 4.87
N ALA A 231 13.14 -3.01 4.00
CA ALA A 231 11.82 -2.41 4.01
C ALA A 231 11.00 -2.83 5.25
N CYS A 232 11.12 -4.10 5.66
CA CYS A 232 10.54 -4.59 6.91
C CYS A 232 11.15 -3.90 8.13
N ASP A 233 12.47 -3.77 8.15
CA ASP A 233 13.21 -3.11 9.22
C ASP A 233 12.88 -1.61 9.28
N ALA A 234 12.81 -0.92 8.14
CA ALA A 234 12.37 0.48 8.09
C ALA A 234 10.94 0.66 8.63
N LEU A 235 10.03 -0.28 8.33
CA LEU A 235 8.68 -0.27 8.89
C LEU A 235 8.69 -0.51 10.41
N LEU A 236 9.51 -1.45 10.91
CA LEU A 236 9.72 -1.67 12.34
C LEU A 236 10.26 -0.41 13.04
N ALA A 237 11.24 0.27 12.44
CA ALA A 237 11.75 1.54 12.95
C ALA A 237 10.65 2.59 13.04
N LYS A 238 9.75 2.68 12.04
CA LYS A 238 8.58 3.56 12.06
C LYS A 238 7.62 3.23 13.20
N PHE A 239 7.37 1.95 13.47
CA PHE A 239 6.59 1.50 14.64
C PHE A 239 7.26 1.90 15.96
N TYR A 240 8.55 1.61 16.11
CA TYR A 240 9.28 1.88 17.36
C TYR A 240 9.40 3.37 17.68
N LEU A 241 9.57 4.21 16.64
CA LEU A 241 9.59 5.66 16.80
C LEU A 241 8.28 6.18 17.40
N ASN A 242 7.16 5.56 17.04
CA ASN A 242 5.81 5.96 17.47
C ASN A 242 5.26 5.11 18.63
N ALA A 243 6.08 4.23 19.22
CA ALA A 243 5.63 3.28 20.23
C ALA A 243 5.03 3.95 21.47
N GLU A 244 5.57 5.11 21.88
CA GLU A 244 5.04 5.87 23.02
C GLU A 244 3.60 6.35 22.76
N VAL A 245 3.31 6.84 21.56
CA VAL A 245 1.95 7.24 21.14
C VAL A 245 1.03 6.02 21.07
N PHE A 246 1.55 4.88 20.61
CA PHE A 246 0.72 3.70 20.37
C PHE A 246 0.45 2.85 21.61
N THR A 247 1.36 2.85 22.58
CA THR A 247 1.35 1.91 23.71
C THR A 247 1.53 2.59 25.07
N GLY A 248 1.89 3.88 25.11
CA GLY A 248 2.32 4.57 26.32
C GLY A 248 3.75 4.22 26.77
N THR A 249 4.47 3.37 26.03
CA THR A 249 5.85 2.98 26.33
C THR A 249 6.76 3.27 25.13
N PRO A 250 7.80 4.12 25.28
CA PRO A 250 8.72 4.41 24.19
C PRO A 250 9.58 3.20 23.84
N ALA A 251 9.97 3.10 22.56
CA ALA A 251 10.88 2.08 22.05
C ALA A 251 12.04 2.68 21.24
N TYR A 252 12.48 3.88 21.61
CA TYR A 252 13.50 4.64 20.88
C TYR A 252 14.82 3.88 20.69
N ASP A 253 15.24 3.08 21.66
CA ASP A 253 16.45 2.25 21.54
C ASP A 253 16.32 1.20 20.42
N LYS A 254 15.14 0.57 20.28
CA LYS A 254 14.87 -0.37 19.18
C LYS A 254 14.88 0.35 17.83
N CYS A 255 14.27 1.54 17.77
CA CYS A 255 14.28 2.40 16.58
C CYS A 255 15.72 2.75 16.18
N TRP A 256 16.51 3.27 17.12
CA TRP A 256 17.91 3.64 16.92
C TRP A 256 18.72 2.48 16.36
N ASN A 257 18.66 1.31 17.00
CA ASN A 257 19.46 0.15 16.60
C ASN A 257 19.15 -0.32 15.17
N ILE A 258 17.87 -0.29 14.76
CA ILE A 258 17.51 -0.63 13.38
C ILE A 258 17.99 0.44 12.39
N CYS A 259 17.73 1.71 12.68
CA CYS A 259 18.17 2.81 11.82
C CYS A 259 19.68 2.81 11.64
N GLU A 260 20.45 2.55 12.70
CA GLU A 260 21.91 2.46 12.66
C GLU A 260 22.37 1.34 11.72
N LYS A 261 21.74 0.16 11.77
CA LYS A 261 22.03 -0.97 10.86
C LYS A 261 21.77 -0.60 9.40
N ILE A 262 20.59 -0.06 9.09
CA ILE A 262 20.24 0.36 7.73
C ILE A 262 21.24 1.41 7.24
N ILE A 263 21.50 2.46 8.03
CA ILE A 263 22.47 3.50 7.67
C ILE A 263 23.85 2.91 7.42
N ALA A 264 24.30 1.95 8.23
CA ALA A 264 25.60 1.30 8.05
C ALA A 264 25.70 0.53 6.72
N HIS A 265 24.63 -0.09 6.25
CA HIS A 265 24.62 -0.81 4.96
C HIS A 265 24.75 0.11 3.75
N HIS A 266 24.21 1.34 3.84
CA HIS A 266 24.18 2.27 2.71
C HIS A 266 25.35 3.28 2.70
N LYS A 267 26.06 3.45 3.83
CA LYS A 267 27.23 4.34 3.93
C LYS A 267 28.38 3.90 3.00
N GLY A 268 29.16 4.88 2.54
CA GLY A 268 30.35 4.68 1.69
C GLY A 268 30.19 5.17 0.24
N ALA A 269 28.96 5.44 -0.19
CA ALA A 269 28.65 6.04 -1.49
C ALA A 269 27.71 7.24 -1.35
N GLY A 270 27.44 7.93 -2.45
CA GLY A 270 26.47 9.05 -2.47
C GLY A 270 27.00 10.34 -1.87
N PHE A 271 26.07 11.20 -1.47
CA PHE A 271 26.36 12.54 -0.96
C PHE A 271 27.27 12.46 0.27
N ASN A 272 28.51 12.92 0.14
CA ASN A 272 29.54 12.86 1.18
C ASN A 272 29.73 11.45 1.79
N GLY A 273 29.50 10.39 1.01
CA GLY A 273 29.61 9.00 1.48
C GLY A 273 28.50 8.58 2.46
N SER A 274 27.39 9.31 2.54
CA SER A 274 26.31 9.06 3.49
C SER A 274 25.35 7.92 3.11
N GLY A 275 25.38 7.47 1.85
CA GLY A 275 24.36 6.60 1.27
C GLY A 275 23.17 7.34 0.66
N LEU A 276 23.11 8.68 0.78
CA LEU A 276 22.05 9.48 0.17
C LEU A 276 22.38 9.85 -1.29
N ALA A 277 21.35 10.04 -2.09
CA ALA A 277 21.45 10.60 -3.42
C ALA A 277 22.07 12.01 -3.38
N ASN A 278 22.87 12.33 -4.40
CA ASN A 278 23.51 13.64 -4.51
C ASN A 278 22.53 14.78 -4.81
N SER A 279 21.30 14.45 -5.19
CA SER A 279 20.29 15.40 -5.63
C SER A 279 18.95 15.01 -5.03
N TYR A 280 18.44 15.84 -4.11
CA TYR A 280 17.13 15.66 -3.48
C TYR A 280 16.01 15.43 -4.51
N LYS A 281 15.91 16.27 -5.56
CA LYS A 281 14.86 16.12 -6.58
C LYS A 281 14.92 14.81 -7.37
N ALA A 282 16.07 14.14 -7.41
CA ALA A 282 16.25 12.97 -8.28
C ALA A 282 15.51 11.74 -7.76
N VAL A 283 15.31 11.63 -6.44
CA VAL A 283 14.54 10.53 -5.83
C VAL A 283 13.02 10.70 -6.02
N PHE A 284 12.58 11.87 -6.51
CA PHE A 284 11.20 12.17 -6.88
C PHE A 284 10.99 12.32 -8.40
N GLY A 285 12.05 12.11 -9.20
CA GLY A 285 11.98 12.19 -10.65
C GLY A 285 11.32 10.96 -11.28
N ALA A 286 10.92 11.08 -12.56
CA ALA A 286 10.30 9.97 -13.30
C ALA A 286 11.19 8.72 -13.42
N ASN A 287 12.52 8.88 -13.31
CA ASN A 287 13.50 7.80 -13.31
C ASN A 287 14.04 7.48 -11.91
N ASN A 288 13.25 7.74 -10.85
CA ASN A 288 13.68 7.48 -9.47
C ASN A 288 13.88 5.98 -9.17
N ASN A 289 13.40 5.08 -10.04
CA ASN A 289 13.74 3.65 -10.01
C ASN A 289 15.26 3.40 -10.08
N GLU A 290 16.05 4.32 -10.63
CA GLU A 290 17.51 4.25 -10.61
C GLU A 290 18.09 4.34 -9.19
N TYR A 291 17.36 4.90 -8.22
CA TYR A 291 17.75 5.08 -6.81
C TYR A 291 17.09 4.06 -5.87
N MET A 292 16.51 2.99 -6.41
CA MET A 292 15.88 1.89 -5.66
C MET A 292 16.75 0.63 -5.67
N ALA A 293 16.30 -0.42 -4.99
CA ALA A 293 16.88 -1.76 -5.09
C ALA A 293 17.08 -2.19 -6.55
N GLN A 294 18.29 -2.69 -6.87
CA GLN A 294 18.76 -3.07 -8.21
C GLN A 294 18.86 -1.90 -9.23
N GLY A 295 18.70 -0.65 -8.79
CA GLY A 295 18.91 0.54 -9.59
C GLY A 295 20.39 0.77 -9.96
N SER A 296 20.62 1.69 -10.90
CA SER A 296 21.95 2.03 -11.41
C SER A 296 22.68 3.11 -10.60
N ARG A 297 22.03 3.69 -9.60
CA ARG A 297 22.59 4.76 -8.75
C ARG A 297 22.63 4.35 -7.28
N VAL A 298 23.16 5.25 -6.46
CA VAL A 298 23.17 5.09 -5.00
C VAL A 298 21.74 4.97 -4.51
N ASN A 299 21.45 3.85 -3.88
CA ASN A 299 20.12 3.53 -3.39
C ASN A 299 19.82 4.37 -2.13
N GLU A 300 18.87 5.30 -2.24
CA GLU A 300 18.30 6.01 -1.09
C GLU A 300 16.87 5.52 -0.81
N ILE A 301 16.17 5.04 -1.85
CA ILE A 301 14.79 4.59 -1.75
C ILE A 301 14.78 3.12 -1.33
N ILE A 302 14.72 2.89 0.00
CA ILE A 302 14.65 1.55 0.61
C ILE A 302 13.52 0.72 -0.02
N TRP A 303 12.35 1.33 -0.18
CA TRP A 303 11.24 0.76 -0.93
C TRP A 303 10.36 1.88 -1.50
N GLY A 304 9.88 1.65 -2.71
CA GLY A 304 9.00 2.56 -3.44
C GLY A 304 7.87 1.76 -4.08
N ILE A 305 6.69 2.37 -4.15
CA ILE A 305 5.54 1.80 -4.84
C ILE A 305 5.69 2.15 -6.33
N PRO A 306 5.92 1.17 -7.23
CA PRO A 306 6.10 1.47 -8.64
C PRO A 306 4.90 2.21 -9.22
N GLN A 307 5.16 3.12 -10.16
CA GLN A 307 4.15 3.83 -10.94
C GLN A 307 4.63 3.88 -12.39
N ASP A 308 3.72 3.75 -13.34
CA ASP A 308 4.04 3.78 -14.78
C ASP A 308 2.86 4.36 -15.56
N GLY A 309 3.14 5.34 -16.43
CA GLY A 309 2.12 6.07 -17.18
C GLY A 309 1.37 5.25 -18.24
N ILE A 310 1.80 4.01 -18.50
CA ILE A 310 1.22 3.12 -19.51
C ILE A 310 0.70 1.84 -18.86
N LYS A 311 1.51 1.18 -18.03
CA LYS A 311 1.25 -0.17 -17.49
C LYS A 311 0.61 -0.17 -16.11
N LEU A 312 0.79 0.89 -15.32
CA LEU A 312 0.37 0.95 -13.93
C LEU A 312 -0.32 2.29 -13.64
N GLN A 313 -1.35 2.56 -14.43
CA GLN A 313 -2.06 3.83 -14.41
C GLN A 313 -2.98 3.95 -13.19
N ASN A 314 -2.89 5.09 -12.51
CA ASN A 314 -3.72 5.43 -11.36
C ASN A 314 -3.83 6.95 -11.23
N TYR A 315 -5.03 7.46 -10.96
CA TYR A 315 -5.22 8.89 -10.70
C TYR A 315 -4.75 9.29 -9.30
N GLY A 316 -4.78 8.40 -8.29
CA GLY A 316 -4.31 8.72 -6.93
C GLY A 316 -2.86 8.34 -6.62
N GLY A 317 -2.11 7.92 -7.64
CA GLY A 317 -0.67 7.67 -7.54
C GLY A 317 0.15 8.95 -7.69
N THR A 318 1.30 8.86 -8.35
CA THR A 318 2.13 10.04 -8.66
C THR A 318 1.39 11.08 -9.51
N THR A 319 0.45 10.64 -10.34
CA THR A 319 -0.46 11.52 -11.09
C THR A 319 -1.15 12.54 -10.18
N PHE A 320 -1.63 12.13 -9.00
CA PHE A 320 -2.28 13.03 -8.04
C PHE A 320 -1.30 14.08 -7.54
N TYR A 321 -0.11 13.66 -7.06
CA TYR A 321 0.88 14.59 -6.52
C TYR A 321 1.30 15.67 -7.51
N MET A 322 1.45 15.30 -8.78
CA MET A 322 1.85 16.23 -9.84
C MET A 322 0.66 17.08 -10.33
N ALA A 323 -0.45 16.45 -10.69
CA ALA A 323 -1.57 17.15 -11.32
C ALA A 323 -2.34 18.03 -10.33
N ALA A 324 -2.53 17.58 -9.08
CA ALA A 324 -3.24 18.35 -8.08
C ALA A 324 -2.47 19.60 -7.64
N SER A 325 -1.13 19.59 -7.67
CA SER A 325 -0.27 20.73 -7.27
C SER A 325 0.02 21.69 -8.42
N THR A 326 -0.17 21.26 -9.66
CA THR A 326 0.00 22.12 -10.83
C THR A 326 -1.18 23.07 -10.94
N SER A 327 -0.91 24.38 -11.01
CA SER A 327 -1.92 25.44 -11.17
C SER A 327 -1.69 26.23 -12.46
N ASN A 328 -2.54 26.02 -13.46
CA ASN A 328 -2.50 26.76 -14.73
C ASN A 328 -3.77 27.58 -15.00
N SER A 329 -4.78 27.47 -14.13
CA SER A 329 -6.09 28.08 -14.29
C SER A 329 -6.29 29.33 -13.43
N THR A 330 -5.32 29.67 -12.58
CA THR A 330 -5.35 30.88 -11.75
C THR A 330 -4.74 32.05 -12.53
N PRO A 331 -5.50 33.13 -12.80
CA PRO A 331 -4.97 34.30 -13.52
C PRO A 331 -3.73 34.89 -12.83
N GLY A 332 -2.67 35.15 -13.61
CA GLY A 332 -1.43 35.74 -13.12
C GLY A 332 -0.45 34.74 -12.47
N CYS A 333 -0.85 33.49 -12.26
CA CYS A 333 0.05 32.41 -11.83
C CYS A 333 0.51 31.59 -13.04
N THR A 334 1.77 31.18 -13.07
CA THR A 334 2.35 30.46 -14.22
C THR A 334 2.92 29.09 -13.82
N MET A 335 2.19 28.02 -14.15
CA MET A 335 2.74 26.66 -14.24
C MET A 335 2.31 26.03 -15.56
N ASN A 336 3.27 25.62 -16.38
CA ASN A 336 2.98 24.89 -17.60
C ASN A 336 2.97 23.39 -17.31
N SER A 337 1.85 22.71 -17.57
CA SER A 337 1.71 21.26 -17.36
C SER A 337 2.78 20.44 -18.10
N ALA A 338 3.26 20.93 -19.25
CA ALA A 338 4.30 20.25 -20.02
C ALA A 338 5.65 20.19 -19.27
N ASP A 339 5.96 21.17 -18.41
CA ASP A 339 7.20 21.19 -17.62
C ASP A 339 7.22 20.05 -16.58
N TYR A 340 6.04 19.51 -16.24
CA TYR A 340 5.84 18.43 -15.27
C TYR A 340 5.44 17.11 -15.94
N ASN A 341 5.54 17.00 -17.27
CA ASN A 341 5.07 15.84 -18.06
C ASN A 341 3.59 15.51 -17.84
N LEU A 342 2.76 16.53 -17.64
CA LEU A 342 1.31 16.39 -17.45
C LEU A 342 0.55 16.81 -18.70
N SER A 343 -0.50 16.05 -19.03
CA SER A 343 -1.48 16.42 -20.05
C SER A 343 -2.57 17.36 -19.52
N ALA A 344 -2.76 17.40 -18.21
CA ALA A 344 -3.73 18.27 -17.54
C ALA A 344 -3.26 18.60 -16.11
N SER A 345 -3.55 19.81 -15.66
CA SER A 345 -3.49 20.19 -14.25
C SER A 345 -4.87 20.09 -13.61
N TRP A 346 -4.92 19.75 -12.33
CA TRP A 346 -6.18 19.68 -11.57
C TRP A 346 -6.34 20.87 -10.65
N THR A 347 -5.25 21.57 -10.29
CA THR A 347 -5.29 22.79 -9.47
C THR A 347 -6.02 22.58 -8.13
N CYS A 348 -5.94 21.37 -7.56
CA CYS A 348 -6.69 20.99 -6.35
C CYS A 348 -5.94 21.27 -5.05
N MET A 349 -4.63 21.53 -5.11
CA MET A 349 -3.76 21.47 -3.95
C MET A 349 -2.71 22.59 -3.98
N ASN A 350 -2.44 23.19 -2.83
CA ASN A 350 -1.33 24.11 -2.64
C ASN A 350 -0.70 23.92 -1.26
N ALA A 351 0.55 24.37 -1.12
CA ALA A 351 1.20 24.45 0.19
C ALA A 351 0.46 25.46 1.08
N ARG A 352 0.38 25.19 2.38
CA ARG A 352 -0.02 26.19 3.37
C ARG A 352 1.15 27.14 3.66
N GLU A 353 0.82 28.33 4.14
CA GLU A 353 1.81 29.37 4.47
C GLU A 353 2.86 28.87 5.47
N GLN A 354 2.42 28.11 6.48
CA GLN A 354 3.28 27.54 7.52
C GLN A 354 4.38 26.65 6.96
N PHE A 355 4.06 25.80 5.97
CA PHE A 355 5.03 24.95 5.30
C PHE A 355 5.93 25.73 4.35
N ALA A 356 5.37 26.68 3.61
CA ALA A 356 6.18 27.59 2.79
C ALA A 356 7.21 28.33 3.64
N ASN A 357 6.85 28.78 4.85
CA ASN A 357 7.75 29.48 5.77
C ASN A 357 8.93 28.63 6.28
N LYS A 358 8.93 27.30 6.11
CA LYS A 358 10.05 26.44 6.52
C LYS A 358 11.32 26.65 5.68
N PHE A 359 11.21 27.29 4.52
CA PHE A 359 12.30 27.41 3.55
C PHE A 359 12.97 28.79 3.54
N GLU A 360 12.71 29.66 4.52
CA GLU A 360 13.46 30.91 4.75
C GLU A 360 13.65 31.78 3.48
N TRP A 361 12.54 32.10 2.80
CA TRP A 361 12.56 32.82 1.53
C TRP A 361 13.05 34.27 1.67
N VAL A 362 13.86 34.71 0.71
CA VAL A 362 14.24 36.11 0.48
C VAL A 362 13.98 36.44 -0.98
N ASP A 363 13.09 37.41 -1.24
CA ASP A 363 12.71 37.86 -2.60
C ASP A 363 12.31 36.72 -3.55
N GLY A 364 11.58 35.72 -3.02
CA GLY A 364 11.11 34.58 -3.79
C GLY A 364 12.20 33.53 -4.10
N VAL A 365 13.31 33.55 -3.37
CA VAL A 365 14.42 32.59 -3.48
C VAL A 365 14.70 31.98 -2.10
N SER A 366 14.94 30.66 -2.06
CA SER A 366 15.39 29.94 -0.87
C SER A 366 16.78 29.34 -1.12
N THR A 367 17.63 29.35 -0.08
CA THR A 367 18.91 28.62 -0.11
C THR A 367 18.73 27.12 0.13
N ASP A 368 17.54 26.68 0.58
CA ASP A 368 17.22 25.28 0.74
C ASP A 368 16.92 24.64 -0.61
N LYS A 369 17.80 23.73 -1.05
CA LYS A 369 17.66 23.03 -2.33
C LYS A 369 16.42 22.13 -2.42
N ARG A 370 15.78 21.78 -1.30
CA ARG A 370 14.51 21.04 -1.30
C ARG A 370 13.38 21.88 -1.88
N ALA A 371 13.52 23.20 -1.85
CA ALA A 371 12.54 24.14 -2.37
C ALA A 371 12.76 24.54 -3.84
N GLU A 372 13.73 23.94 -4.54
CA GLU A 372 14.14 24.35 -5.90
C GLU A 372 13.00 24.31 -6.93
N LEU A 373 12.00 23.46 -6.74
CA LEU A 373 10.84 23.32 -7.64
C LEU A 373 9.62 24.16 -7.23
N TRP A 374 9.72 24.94 -6.16
CA TRP A 374 8.60 25.77 -5.73
C TRP A 374 8.36 26.91 -6.71
N CYS A 375 7.08 27.15 -7.01
CA CYS A 375 6.70 28.36 -7.72
C CYS A 375 6.54 29.51 -6.72
N THR A 376 7.13 30.65 -7.01
CA THR A 376 7.26 31.77 -6.06
C THR A 376 6.60 33.05 -6.58
N SER A 377 6.79 34.17 -5.87
CA SER A 377 6.32 35.49 -6.28
C SER A 377 6.82 35.92 -7.66
N ASN A 378 7.95 35.40 -8.11
CA ASN A 378 8.48 35.63 -9.46
C ASN A 378 7.59 35.01 -10.55
N GLN A 379 6.77 34.03 -10.20
CA GLN A 379 5.80 33.35 -11.08
C GLN A 379 4.35 33.73 -10.78
N GLY A 380 4.14 34.76 -9.93
CA GLY A 380 2.83 35.27 -9.54
C GLY A 380 2.19 34.62 -8.31
N PHE A 381 2.87 33.67 -7.67
CA PHE A 381 2.37 32.98 -6.47
C PHE A 381 2.60 33.81 -5.20
N LYS A 382 1.70 33.68 -4.22
CA LYS A 382 1.84 34.33 -2.91
C LYS A 382 2.02 33.27 -1.84
N ILE A 383 2.85 33.55 -0.84
CA ILE A 383 3.12 32.60 0.25
C ILE A 383 1.85 32.21 1.03
N THR A 384 0.88 33.14 1.13
CA THR A 384 -0.41 32.91 1.79
C THR A 384 -1.37 32.06 0.95
N ASN A 385 -1.16 31.99 -0.37
CA ASN A 385 -2.08 31.38 -1.33
C ASN A 385 -3.55 31.86 -1.23
N GLY A 386 -3.81 33.02 -0.62
CA GLY A 386 -5.17 33.48 -0.30
C GLY A 386 -6.06 33.79 -1.51
N ASP A 387 -5.48 34.16 -2.66
CA ASP A 387 -6.22 34.37 -3.91
C ASP A 387 -6.41 33.06 -4.71
N ILE A 388 -5.82 31.97 -4.22
CA ILE A 388 -5.81 30.64 -4.84
C ILE A 388 -6.82 29.72 -4.13
N THR A 389 -7.30 30.08 -2.95
CA THR A 389 -8.44 29.47 -2.25
C THR A 389 -9.72 30.23 -2.57
N ASN A 390 -10.56 29.68 -3.46
CA ASN A 390 -11.96 30.10 -3.62
C ASN A 390 -12.85 28.90 -3.32
#